data_AF-A0A519QVN1-F1
#
_entry.id   AF-A0A519QVN1-F1
#
_cell.length_a   1.000
_cell.length_b   1.000
_cell.length_c   1.000
_cell.angle_alpha   90.00
_cell.angle_beta   90.00
_cell.angle_gamma   90.00
#
_symmetry.space_group_name_H-M   'P 1'
#
loop_
_entity.id
_entity.type
_entity.pdbx_description
1 polymer ?
#
loop_
_entity_poly.entity_id
_entity_poly.type
_entity_poly.pdbx_seq_one_letter_code
_entity_poly.pdbx_strand_id
1 'polypeptide(L)'
;MSNKVILSSTQKDLHGDTLSLEHLKKGVETINGLKKIRMLINHRRDLPPIGYWTNGELEENNDLYLLKAEPIQYKSREILTGKKKLVKEWTIFFLNKKNI
;
A
#
# COMPACT_ATOMS: atom_id res chain seq x y z
N MET A 1 1.42 -14.63 4.49
CA MET A 1 0.64 -13.43 4.12
C MET A 1 0.97 -12.37 5.14
N SER A 2 1.25 -11.13 4.72
CA SER A 2 1.46 -10.04 5.70
C SER A 2 0.11 -9.62 6.26
N ASN A 3 0.07 -9.21 7.53
CA ASN A 3 -1.16 -8.71 8.13
C ASN A 3 -1.53 -7.38 7.48
N LYS A 4 -2.81 -7.21 7.16
CA LYS A 4 -3.34 -5.93 6.68
C LYS A 4 -3.19 -4.85 7.75
N VAL A 5 -2.82 -3.66 7.30
CA VAL A 5 -2.62 -2.49 8.16
C VAL A 5 -3.70 -1.47 7.86
N ILE A 6 -4.18 -0.78 8.89
CA ILE A 6 -5.13 0.32 8.76
C ILE A 6 -4.37 1.53 8.18
N LEU A 7 -4.82 2.01 7.02
CA LEU A 7 -4.26 3.19 6.37
C LEU A 7 -5.03 4.46 6.72
N SER A 8 -6.35 4.35 6.85
CA SER A 8 -7.22 5.49 7.12
C SER A 8 -8.58 5.04 7.66
N SER A 9 -9.39 5.99 8.12
CA SER A 9 -10.74 5.74 8.65
C SER A 9 -11.69 6.91 8.41
N THR A 10 -12.98 6.70 8.63
CA THR A 10 -13.99 7.78 8.71
C THR A 10 -13.99 8.52 10.06
N GLN A 11 -13.10 8.15 10.99
CA GLN A 11 -13.02 8.79 12.29
C GLN A 11 -12.54 10.24 12.14
N LYS A 12 -13.08 11.11 13.00
CA LYS A 12 -12.65 12.50 13.12
C LYS A 12 -11.19 12.55 13.60
N ASP A 13 -10.35 13.28 12.87
CA ASP A 13 -8.97 13.49 13.25
C ASP A 13 -8.81 14.55 14.37
N LEU A 14 -7.58 14.81 14.80
CA LEU A 14 -7.28 15.79 15.85
C LEU A 14 -7.67 17.22 15.45
N HIS A 15 -7.66 17.53 14.16
CA HIS A 15 -8.01 18.85 13.61
C HIS A 15 -9.51 19.01 13.37
N GLY A 16 -10.24 17.90 13.49
CA GLY A 16 -11.68 17.84 13.36
C GLY A 16 -12.17 17.50 11.96
N ASP A 17 -11.27 17.14 11.06
CA ASP A 17 -11.57 16.70 9.71
C ASP A 17 -11.98 15.22 9.70
N THR A 18 -12.83 14.86 8.75
CA THR A 18 -13.31 13.48 8.56
C THR A 18 -13.20 13.11 7.09
N LEU A 19 -12.77 11.89 6.80
CA LEU A 19 -12.89 11.34 5.46
C LEU A 19 -14.27 10.74 5.27
N SER A 20 -14.89 11.02 4.11
CA SER A 20 -16.14 10.36 3.76
C SER A 20 -15.89 8.91 3.30
N LEU A 21 -16.92 8.06 3.43
CA LEU A 21 -16.88 6.68 2.96
C LEU A 21 -16.53 6.59 1.46
N GLU A 22 -16.99 7.54 0.63
CA GLU A 22 -16.66 7.58 -0.79
C GLU A 22 -15.16 7.79 -1.04
N HIS A 23 -14.49 8.60 -0.22
CA HIS A 23 -13.04 8.77 -0.31
C HIS A 23 -12.31 7.46 0.05
N LEU A 24 -12.80 6.72 1.05
CA LEU A 24 -12.22 5.42 1.38
C LEU A 24 -12.42 4.39 0.27
N LYS A 25 -13.59 4.37 -0.37
CA LYS A 25 -13.87 3.52 -1.54
C LYS A 25 -12.92 3.82 -2.70
N LYS A 26 -12.72 5.10 -3.03
CA LYS A 26 -11.71 5.52 -4.01
C LYS A 26 -10.29 5.11 -3.60
N GLY A 27 -10.00 5.13 -2.29
CA GLY A 27 -8.75 4.61 -1.74
C GLY A 27 -8.54 3.13 -2.06
N VAL A 28 -9.54 2.28 -1.83
CA VAL A 28 -9.51 0.85 -2.20
C VAL A 28 -9.25 0.67 -3.69
N GLU A 29 -10.00 1.37 -4.54
CA GLU A 29 -9.84 1.30 -6.00
C GLU A 29 -8.42 1.68 -6.43
N THR A 30 -7.86 2.74 -5.82
CA THR A 30 -6.51 3.21 -6.14
C THR A 30 -5.44 2.20 -5.73
N ILE A 31 -5.57 1.57 -4.55
CA ILE A 31 -4.65 0.53 -4.06
C ILE A 31 -4.69 -0.70 -4.96
N ASN A 32 -5.90 -1.10 -5.37
CA ASN A 32 -6.10 -2.29 -6.17
C ASN A 32 -5.86 -2.06 -7.67
N GLY A 33 -5.79 -0.81 -8.12
CA GLY A 33 -5.53 -0.43 -9.50
C GLY A 33 -4.18 -0.88 -10.07
N LEU A 34 -4.00 -0.68 -11.37
CA LEU A 34 -2.77 -1.04 -12.10
C LEU A 34 -1.55 -0.26 -11.61
N LYS A 35 -1.73 1.04 -11.35
CA LYS A 35 -0.66 1.90 -10.81
C LYS A 35 -0.66 1.79 -9.30
N LYS A 36 0.25 0.98 -8.77
CA LYS A 36 0.34 0.72 -7.33
C LYS A 36 0.79 1.95 -6.57
N ILE A 37 0.11 2.22 -5.44
CA ILE A 37 0.52 3.26 -4.49
C ILE A 37 1.81 2.82 -3.83
N ARG A 38 2.86 3.63 -3.99
CA ARG A 38 4.15 3.38 -3.33
C ARG A 38 4.04 3.71 -1.84
N MET A 39 4.65 2.86 -1.02
CA MET A 39 4.90 3.22 0.38
C MET A 39 5.80 4.46 0.39
N LEU A 40 5.43 5.46 1.20
CA LEU A 40 6.16 6.71 1.27
C LEU A 40 7.62 6.47 1.64
N ILE A 41 8.50 7.23 1.02
CA ILE A 41 9.88 7.40 1.45
C ILE A 41 9.80 8.22 2.74
N ASN A 42 9.68 7.52 3.88
CA ASN A 42 9.83 8.05 5.22
C ASN A 42 10.90 9.14 5.28
N HIS A 43 10.59 10.24 5.97
CA HIS A 43 11.37 11.48 6.00
C HIS A 43 12.70 11.36 6.80
N ARG A 44 13.16 10.14 7.10
CA ARG A 44 14.47 9.83 7.70
C ARG A 44 15.26 8.88 6.79
N ARG A 45 16.53 9.23 6.60
CA ARG A 45 17.35 9.05 5.38
C ARG A 45 17.94 7.66 5.15
N ASP A 46 17.78 6.73 6.10
CA ASP A 46 18.53 5.46 6.15
C ASP A 46 17.75 4.28 5.51
N LEU A 47 16.71 4.63 4.75
CA LEU A 47 15.87 3.82 3.84
C LEU A 47 14.71 3.03 4.49
N PRO A 48 13.47 3.55 4.39
CA PRO A 48 12.25 2.85 4.77
C PRO A 48 11.94 1.69 3.81
N PRO A 49 10.99 0.78 4.15
CA PRO A 49 10.58 -0.29 3.25
C PRO A 49 10.08 0.29 1.93
N ILE A 50 10.89 0.12 0.88
CA ILE A 50 10.50 0.45 -0.48
C ILE A 50 9.54 -0.65 -0.92
N GLY A 51 8.39 -0.25 -1.44
CA GLY A 51 7.37 -1.20 -1.83
C GLY A 51 6.08 -0.52 -2.18
N TYR A 52 5.01 -1.29 -2.16
CA TYR A 52 3.70 -0.81 -2.55
C TYR A 52 2.59 -1.44 -1.71
N TRP A 53 1.45 -0.78 -1.70
CA TRP A 53 0.22 -1.28 -1.08
C TRP A 53 -0.58 -2.11 -2.08
N THR A 54 -1.15 -3.21 -1.61
CA THR A 54 -2.05 -4.06 -2.40
C THR A 54 -3.16 -4.65 -1.54
N ASN A 55 -4.12 -5.35 -2.14
CA ASN A 55 -5.23 -6.00 -1.45
C ASN A 55 -5.96 -5.05 -0.49
N GLY A 56 -6.26 -3.85 -0.98
CA GLY A 56 -7.02 -2.84 -0.25
C GLY A 56 -8.45 -3.32 -0.02
N GLU A 57 -8.97 -3.09 1.17
CA GLU A 57 -10.35 -3.41 1.55
C GLU A 57 -10.92 -2.40 2.53
N LEU A 58 -12.25 -2.41 2.66
CA LEU A 58 -12.95 -1.69 3.70
C LEU A 58 -13.48 -2.67 4.73
N GLU A 59 -13.22 -2.37 6.00
CA GLU A 59 -13.82 -3.06 7.13
C GLU A 59 -14.72 -2.10 7.88
N GLU A 60 -15.96 -2.52 8.13
CA GLU A 60 -16.91 -1.78 8.95
C GLU A 60 -16.83 -2.28 10.39
N ASN A 61 -16.73 -1.35 11.34
CA ASN A 61 -16.57 -1.66 12.75
C ASN A 61 -17.30 -0.58 13.58
N ASN A 62 -18.45 -0.91 14.17
CA ASN A 62 -19.24 -0.01 15.02
C ASN A 62 -19.45 1.40 14.43
N ASP A 63 -20.06 1.48 13.24
CA ASP A 63 -20.32 2.72 12.48
C ASP A 63 -19.08 3.47 11.96
N LEU A 64 -17.89 2.88 12.10
CA LEU A 64 -16.65 3.38 11.51
C LEU A 64 -16.22 2.51 10.34
N TYR A 65 -15.75 3.14 9.27
CA TYR A 65 -15.16 2.44 8.14
C TYR A 65 -13.65 2.59 8.19
N LEU A 66 -12.95 1.45 8.08
CA LEU A 66 -11.51 1.36 8.11
C LEU A 66 -11.00 0.93 6.74
N LEU A 67 -10.13 1.73 6.13
CA LEU A 67 -9.38 1.35 4.95
C LEU A 67 -8.16 0.53 5.38
N LYS A 68 -8.12 -0.74 4.98
CA LYS A 68 -7.01 -1.67 5.27
C LYS A 68 -6.29 -2.08 3.99
N ALA A 69 -4.99 -2.33 4.06
CA ALA A 69 -4.21 -2.82 2.92
C ALA A 69 -3.01 -3.65 3.34
N GLU A 70 -2.50 -4.48 2.43
CA GLU A 70 -1.31 -5.29 2.63
C GLU A 70 -0.06 -4.54 2.13
N PRO A 71 0.97 -4.38 2.98
CA PRO A 71 2.26 -3.86 2.53
C PRO A 71 3.05 -4.97 1.82
N ILE A 72 3.50 -4.70 0.60
CA ILE A 72 4.46 -5.53 -0.13
C ILE A 72 5.79 -4.80 -0.20
N GLN A 73 6.80 -5.35 0.47
CA GLN A 73 8.16 -4.81 0.46
C GLN A 73 8.96 -5.41 -0.71
N TYR A 74 9.70 -4.55 -1.41
CA TYR A 74 10.70 -4.98 -2.37
C TYR A 74 11.91 -5.56 -1.63
N LYS A 75 12.43 -6.67 -2.17
CA LYS A 75 13.62 -7.33 -1.64
C LYS A 75 14.90 -6.85 -2.31
N SER A 76 14.79 -6.29 -3.52
CA SER A 76 15.94 -5.94 -4.34
C SER A 76 15.68 -4.69 -5.16
N ARG A 77 16.76 -3.92 -5.36
CA ARG A 77 16.78 -2.66 -6.08
C ARG A 77 18.07 -2.58 -6.90
N GLU A 78 17.95 -2.31 -8.20
CA GLU A 78 19.08 -2.24 -9.11
C GLU A 78 18.98 -0.96 -9.97
N ILE A 79 20.09 -0.28 -10.17
CA ILE A 79 20.19 0.87 -11.08
C ILE A 79 20.55 0.35 -12.46
N LEU A 80 19.66 0.55 -13.44
CA LEU A 80 19.91 0.14 -14.81
C LEU A 80 20.73 1.21 -15.52
N THR A 81 21.99 0.89 -15.83
CA THR A 81 22.91 1.82 -16.51
C THR A 81 22.73 1.70 -18.02
N GLY A 82 22.34 2.79 -18.70
CA GLY A 82 22.32 2.83 -20.17
C GLY A 82 21.25 3.72 -20.82
N LYS A 83 20.11 4.00 -20.15
CA LYS A 83 19.08 4.91 -20.68
C LYS A 83 18.35 5.62 -19.55
N LYS A 84 18.78 6.84 -19.20
CA LYS A 84 18.29 7.63 -18.05
C LYS A 84 18.45 6.86 -16.72
N LYS A 85 18.42 7.54 -15.57
CA LYS A 85 18.56 6.90 -14.25
C LYS A 85 17.31 6.05 -13.93
N LEU A 86 17.18 4.88 -14.54
CA LEU A 86 16.09 3.94 -14.28
C LEU A 86 16.45 3.03 -13.10
N VAL A 87 15.47 2.75 -12.25
CA VAL A 87 15.61 1.89 -11.08
C VAL A 87 14.64 0.73 -11.25
N LYS A 88 15.14 -0.50 -11.15
CA LYS A 88 14.36 -1.73 -11.15
C LYS A 88 14.20 -2.20 -9.71
N GLU A 89 12.96 -2.41 -9.28
CA GLU A 89 12.63 -2.85 -7.93
C GLU A 89 11.73 -4.08 -8.04
N TRP A 90 12.02 -5.13 -7.28
CA TRP A 90 11.23 -6.37 -7.31
C TRP A 90 11.18 -7.08 -5.97
N THR A 91 10.18 -7.93 -5.83
CA THR A 91 10.04 -8.89 -4.74
C THR A 91 9.80 -10.27 -5.34
N ILE A 92 10.26 -11.32 -4.65
CA ILE A 92 10.03 -12.70 -5.09
C ILE A 92 8.65 -13.11 -4.59
N PHE A 93 7.69 -13.22 -5.51
CA PHE A 93 6.44 -13.90 -5.24
C PHE A 93 6.67 -15.40 -5.39
N PHE A 94 6.67 -16.13 -4.27
CA PHE A 94 6.44 -17.56 -4.34
C PHE A 94 4.99 -17.77 -4.74
N LEU A 95 4.77 -18.07 -6.02
CA LEU A 95 3.53 -18.68 -6.47
C LEU A 95 3.43 -20.02 -5.76
N ASN A 96 2.66 -20.07 -4.67
CA ASN A 96 2.17 -21.33 -4.15
C ASN A 96 1.28 -21.91 -5.26
N LYS A 97 1.87 -22.78 -6.09
CA LYS A 97 1.13 -23.74 -6.90
C LYS A 97 0.40 -24.64 -5.91
N LYS A 98 -0.76 -24.22 -5.42
CA LYS A 98 -1.72 -25.16 -4.85
C LYS A 98 -2.26 -25.95 -6.04
N ASN A 99 -1.86 -27.21 -6.08
CA ASN A 99 -2.31 -28.24 -7.00
C ASN A 99 -3.83 -28.19 -7.16
N ILE A 100 -4.26 -28.25 -8.43
CA ILE A 100 -5.61 -28.64 -8.84
C ILE A 100 -5.77 -30.14 -8.57
#